data_AF-M5BQH1-F1
#
_entry.id   AF-M5BQH1-F1
#
_cell.length_a   1.000
_cell.length_b   1.000
_cell.length_c   1.000
_cell.angle_alpha   90.00
_cell.angle_beta   90.00
_cell.angle_gamma   90.00
#
_symmetry.space_group_name_H-M   'P 1'
#
loop_
_entity.id
_entity.type
_entity.pdbx_description
1 polymer ?
#
loop_
_entity_poly.entity_id
_entity_poly.type
_entity_poly.pdbx_seq_one_letter_code
_entity_poly.pdbx_strand_id
1 'polypeptide(L)'
;MFDNRLTQNTKIREAHEEVGLSYDHPHVHILTTLAPFLSQFRLLVTPIIGWATSSEFIQELKANESEVDEIWDHPLEAILSPELVNQPGILTRPLAEKNTEGWPYESDVYEPYDREWMRDTHYRMHRFRTAAVPIKGLTADILIHTAEIIYNRQPSFNTRADDQLDFDISLKYVIEDIEADVAKKAAEQKRLAPA
;
A
#
# COMPACT_ATOMS: atom_id res chain seq x y z
N MET A 1 22.93 -1.77 -6.12
CA MET A 1 22.64 -0.77 -5.08
C MET A 1 21.66 0.21 -5.71
N PHE A 2 20.37 0.09 -5.40
CA PHE A 2 19.40 1.11 -5.83
C PHE A 2 19.80 2.44 -5.18
N ASP A 3 19.85 3.53 -5.95
CA ASP A 3 20.18 4.83 -5.40
C ASP A 3 19.00 5.35 -4.58
N ASN A 4 19.02 5.06 -3.27
CA ASN A 4 17.99 5.47 -2.33
C ASN A 4 17.73 6.99 -2.37
N ARG A 5 18.72 7.82 -2.73
CA ARG A 5 18.55 9.28 -2.76
C ARG A 5 17.68 9.72 -3.93
N LEU A 6 17.86 9.10 -5.11
CA LEU A 6 17.03 9.39 -6.27
C LEU A 6 15.57 9.00 -6.01
N THR A 7 15.34 7.81 -5.45
CA THR A 7 14.00 7.34 -5.08
C THR A 7 13.35 8.23 -4.02
N GLN A 8 14.10 8.66 -3.01
CA GLN A 8 13.63 9.61 -2.00
C GLN A 8 13.21 10.94 -2.61
N ASN A 9 14.04 11.54 -3.46
CA ASN A 9 13.72 12.81 -4.11
C ASN A 9 12.47 12.72 -4.98
N THR A 10 12.30 11.63 -5.74
CA THR A 10 11.09 11.41 -6.52
C THR A 10 9.85 11.33 -5.63
N LYS A 11 9.90 10.59 -4.51
CA LYS A 11 8.75 10.41 -3.62
C LYS A 11 8.36 11.69 -2.87
N ILE A 12 9.34 12.49 -2.44
CA ILE A 12 9.07 13.78 -1.81
C ILE A 12 8.46 14.74 -2.85
N ARG A 13 8.93 14.69 -4.10
CA ARG A 13 8.31 15.46 -5.20
C ARG A 13 6.84 15.08 -5.41
N GLU A 14 6.51 13.79 -5.50
CA GLU A 14 5.10 13.37 -5.64
C GLU A 14 4.27 13.80 -4.43
N ALA A 15 4.77 13.64 -3.20
CA ALA A 15 4.05 14.09 -2.00
C ALA A 15 3.81 15.61 -1.99
N HIS A 16 4.75 16.40 -2.52
CA HIS A 16 4.53 17.83 -2.71
C HIS A 16 3.46 18.12 -3.78
N GLU A 17 3.48 17.40 -4.92
CA GLU A 17 2.52 17.58 -6.02
C GLU A 17 1.10 17.15 -5.65
N GLU A 18 0.94 16.04 -4.93
CA GLU A 18 -0.36 15.45 -4.57
C GLU A 18 -1.00 16.10 -3.34
N VAL A 19 -0.21 16.37 -2.29
CA VAL A 19 -0.73 16.82 -0.98
C VAL A 19 -0.05 18.08 -0.44
N GLY A 20 0.78 18.76 -1.23
CA GLY A 20 1.39 20.04 -0.83
C GLY A 20 2.42 19.95 0.28
N LEU A 21 2.98 18.76 0.56
CA LEU A 21 4.00 18.58 1.59
C LEU A 21 5.29 19.34 1.22
N SER A 22 5.73 20.28 2.07
CA SER A 22 6.99 21.01 1.84
C SER A 22 8.20 20.07 1.86
N TYR A 23 9.14 20.29 0.94
CA TYR A 23 10.38 19.50 0.84
C TYR A 23 11.24 19.53 2.11
N ASP A 24 11.18 20.63 2.84
CA ASP A 24 11.96 20.94 4.05
C ASP A 24 11.09 21.09 5.30
N HIS A 25 9.91 20.44 5.31
CA HIS A 25 8.94 20.57 6.39
C HIS A 25 9.59 20.29 7.76
N PRO A 26 9.55 21.22 8.72
CA PRO A 26 10.36 21.18 9.94
C PRO A 26 10.02 20.01 10.87
N HIS A 27 8.80 19.48 10.75
CA HIS A 27 8.30 18.38 11.56
C HIS A 27 8.29 17.01 10.86
N VAL A 28 8.59 16.92 9.56
CA VAL A 28 8.52 15.66 8.82
C VAL A 28 9.94 15.20 8.46
N HIS A 29 10.33 14.04 9.00
CA HIS A 29 11.67 13.50 8.85
C HIS A 29 11.62 12.13 8.19
N ILE A 30 12.36 11.93 7.10
CA ILE A 30 12.51 10.60 6.50
C ILE A 30 13.32 9.73 7.45
N LEU A 31 12.71 8.63 7.92
CA LEU A 31 13.37 7.67 8.80
C LEU A 31 14.12 6.60 8.02
N THR A 32 13.46 5.98 7.05
CA THR A 32 14.02 4.84 6.34
C THR A 32 13.31 4.56 5.01
N THR A 33 13.93 3.71 4.20
CA THR A 33 13.37 3.12 2.99
C THR A 33 13.21 1.63 3.23
N LEU A 34 11.99 1.10 3.04
CA LEU A 34 11.71 -0.32 3.24
C LEU A 34 12.17 -1.15 2.03
N ALA A 35 12.25 -2.47 2.23
CA ALA A 35 12.40 -3.39 1.12
C ALA A 35 11.23 -3.23 0.11
N PRO A 36 11.47 -3.48 -1.19
CA PRO A 36 10.42 -3.35 -2.19
C PRO A 36 9.35 -4.42 -2.03
N PHE A 37 8.12 -4.04 -2.34
CA PHE A 37 6.95 -4.91 -2.38
C PHE A 37 6.55 -5.14 -3.84
N LEU A 38 6.10 -6.35 -4.14
CA LEU A 38 5.59 -6.70 -5.46
C LEU A 38 4.07 -6.52 -5.48
N SER A 39 3.59 -5.64 -6.36
CA SER A 39 2.15 -5.43 -6.54
C SER A 39 1.54 -6.57 -7.37
N GLN A 40 0.24 -6.78 -7.19
CA GLN A 40 -0.53 -7.71 -8.04
C GLN A 40 -0.43 -7.38 -9.55
N PHE A 41 -0.09 -6.14 -9.89
CA PHE A 41 0.08 -5.65 -11.26
C PHE A 41 1.54 -5.70 -11.75
N ARG A 42 2.38 -6.56 -11.14
CA ARG A 42 3.78 -6.79 -11.53
C ARG A 42 4.69 -5.54 -11.39
N LEU A 43 4.33 -4.61 -10.50
CA LEU A 43 5.14 -3.41 -10.21
C LEU A 43 5.91 -3.61 -8.89
N LEU A 44 7.18 -3.25 -8.87
CA LEU A 44 7.95 -3.13 -7.63
C LEU A 44 7.77 -1.74 -7.04
N VAL A 45 7.28 -1.69 -5.80
CA VAL A 45 7.03 -0.45 -5.06
C VAL A 45 7.98 -0.42 -3.87
N THR A 46 8.77 0.64 -3.75
CA THR A 46 9.69 0.85 -2.63
C THR A 46 9.13 1.91 -1.69
N PRO A 47 8.62 1.53 -0.50
CA PRO A 47 8.06 2.48 0.45
C PRO A 47 9.13 3.30 1.16
N ILE A 48 8.78 4.53 1.50
CA ILE A 48 9.62 5.43 2.31
C ILE A 48 8.80 5.84 3.52
N ILE A 49 9.39 5.68 4.70
CA ILE A 49 8.73 5.96 5.97
C ILE A 49 9.22 7.31 6.47
N GLY A 50 8.28 8.25 6.58
CA GLY A 50 8.47 9.52 7.27
C GLY A 50 7.92 9.45 8.68
N TRP A 51 8.53 10.22 9.58
CA TRP A 51 8.02 10.47 10.92
C TRP A 51 7.68 11.95 11.06
N ALA A 52 6.46 12.22 11.49
CA ALA A 52 6.02 13.55 11.86
C ALA A 52 6.16 13.73 13.38
N THR A 53 6.93 14.74 13.83
CA THR A 53 7.10 15.04 15.26
C THR A 53 5.86 15.66 15.89
N SER A 54 4.91 16.10 15.07
CA SER A 54 3.70 16.83 15.44
C SER A 54 2.60 16.42 14.47
N SER A 55 1.40 16.13 14.98
CA SER A 55 0.24 15.72 14.16
C SER A 55 -0.40 16.88 13.41
N GLU A 56 -0.07 18.12 13.81
CA GLU A 56 -0.57 19.36 13.22
C GLU A 56 -0.19 19.49 11.73
N PHE A 57 0.90 18.84 11.29
CA PHE A 57 1.32 18.86 9.88
C PHE A 57 0.23 18.40 8.91
N ILE A 58 -0.67 17.51 9.36
CA ILE A 58 -1.79 17.02 8.53
C ILE A 58 -2.71 18.18 8.13
N GLN A 59 -2.87 19.19 8.98
CA GLN A 59 -3.70 20.37 8.71
C GLN A 59 -3.04 21.34 7.72
N GLU A 60 -1.72 21.21 7.52
CA GLU A 60 -0.95 22.03 6.58
C GLU A 60 -0.97 21.44 5.16
N LEU A 61 -1.31 20.16 5.02
CA LEU A 61 -1.44 19.48 3.74
C LEU A 61 -2.60 20.06 2.91
N LYS A 62 -2.41 20.10 1.60
CA LYS A 62 -3.39 20.60 0.63
C LYS A 62 -3.52 19.61 -0.51
N ALA A 63 -4.68 18.98 -0.60
CA ALA A 63 -4.99 18.08 -1.69
C ALA A 63 -4.94 18.83 -3.03
N ASN A 64 -4.23 18.25 -4.00
CA ASN A 64 -4.39 18.63 -5.39
C ASN A 64 -5.66 17.96 -5.94
N GLU A 65 -6.72 18.75 -6.13
CA GLU A 65 -8.06 18.27 -6.52
C GLU A 65 -8.09 17.52 -7.87
N SER A 66 -7.04 17.61 -8.70
CA SER A 66 -6.97 16.80 -9.93
C SER A 66 -6.53 15.36 -9.70
N GLU A 67 -5.98 15.05 -8.52
CA GLU A 67 -5.31 13.77 -8.22
C GLU A 67 -5.75 13.17 -6.87
N VAL A 68 -6.12 14.00 -5.91
CA VAL A 68 -6.45 13.60 -4.53
C VAL A 68 -7.83 14.11 -4.15
N ASP A 69 -8.74 13.16 -3.89
CA ASP A 69 -10.11 13.46 -3.44
C ASP A 69 -10.16 13.88 -1.96
N GLU A 70 -9.39 13.21 -1.10
CA GLU A 70 -9.44 13.43 0.35
C GLU A 70 -8.12 13.05 1.05
N ILE A 71 -7.77 13.80 2.10
CA ILE A 71 -6.67 13.50 3.02
C ILE A 71 -7.25 13.15 4.40
N TRP A 72 -6.81 12.04 4.98
CA TRP A 72 -7.27 11.55 6.28
C TRP A 72 -6.20 10.68 6.94
N ASP A 73 -6.34 10.49 8.26
CA ASP A 73 -5.45 9.68 9.08
C ASP A 73 -6.14 8.40 9.58
N HIS A 74 -5.32 7.41 9.96
CA HIS A 74 -5.78 6.19 10.59
C HIS A 74 -4.77 5.69 11.63
N PRO A 75 -5.22 5.18 12.79
CA PRO A 75 -4.31 4.66 13.81
C PRO A 75 -3.50 3.49 13.27
N LEU A 76 -2.18 3.63 13.17
CA LEU A 76 -1.32 2.58 12.64
C LEU A 76 -1.43 1.28 13.46
N GLU A 77 -1.62 1.38 14.78
CA GLU A 77 -1.78 0.19 15.62
C GLU A 77 -3.03 -0.63 15.26
N ALA A 78 -4.10 0.03 14.80
CA ALA A 78 -5.33 -0.64 14.37
C ALA A 78 -5.10 -1.52 13.14
N ILE A 79 -4.04 -1.31 12.36
CA ILE A 79 -3.66 -2.20 11.27
C ILE A 79 -3.26 -3.60 11.78
N LEU A 80 -2.66 -3.69 12.97
CA LEU A 80 -2.34 -4.97 13.61
C LEU A 80 -3.50 -5.53 14.44
N SER A 81 -4.41 -4.67 14.89
CA SER A 81 -5.54 -5.04 15.74
C SER A 81 -6.76 -4.20 15.38
N PRO A 82 -7.52 -4.59 14.35
CA PRO A 82 -8.57 -3.75 13.76
C PRO A 82 -9.63 -3.30 14.76
N GLU A 83 -9.96 -4.12 15.74
CA GLU A 83 -10.94 -3.81 16.78
C GLU A 83 -10.57 -2.60 17.66
N LEU A 84 -9.31 -2.12 17.62
CA LEU A 84 -8.91 -0.90 18.34
C LEU A 84 -9.71 0.32 17.89
N VAL A 85 -10.17 0.37 16.64
CA VAL A 85 -10.96 1.50 16.11
C VAL A 85 -12.30 1.66 16.82
N ASN A 86 -12.80 0.61 17.48
CA ASN A 86 -14.05 0.64 18.23
C ASN A 86 -13.89 1.22 19.65
N GLN A 87 -12.65 1.50 20.09
CA GLN A 87 -12.40 2.06 21.41
C GLN A 87 -12.59 3.58 21.42
N PRO A 88 -13.16 4.15 22.51
CA PRO A 88 -13.34 5.60 22.63
C PRO A 88 -12.00 6.35 22.55
N GLY A 89 -11.98 7.43 21.76
CA GLY A 89 -10.83 8.34 21.66
C GLY A 89 -9.70 7.85 20.74
N ILE A 90 -9.83 6.70 20.08
CA ILE A 90 -8.84 6.21 19.12
C ILE A 90 -8.96 6.91 17.76
N LEU A 91 -10.19 7.13 17.29
CA LEU A 91 -10.43 7.78 16.01
C LEU A 91 -10.68 9.28 16.18
N THR A 92 -10.14 10.08 15.27
CA THR A 92 -10.42 11.51 15.12
C THR A 92 -11.77 11.76 14.43
N ARG A 93 -12.22 10.81 13.61
CA ARG A 93 -13.46 10.84 12.83
C ARG A 93 -14.19 9.49 12.90
N PRO A 94 -15.53 9.45 12.83
CA PRO A 94 -16.27 8.19 12.76
C PRO A 94 -15.85 7.34 11.55
N LEU A 95 -15.93 6.01 11.68
CA LEU A 95 -15.75 5.11 10.54
C LEU A 95 -16.81 5.36 9.47
N ALA A 96 -16.41 5.21 8.21
CA ALA A 96 -17.31 5.28 7.06
C ALA A 96 -18.46 4.29 7.21
N GLU A 97 -19.66 4.67 6.79
CA GLU A 97 -20.86 3.85 6.96
C GLU A 97 -20.78 2.52 6.19
N LYS A 98 -21.30 1.44 6.79
CA LYS A 98 -21.38 0.14 6.12
C LYS A 98 -22.36 0.18 4.96
N ASN A 99 -22.15 -0.70 3.97
CA ASN A 99 -22.96 -0.80 2.76
C ASN A 99 -22.91 0.47 1.89
N THR A 100 -21.82 1.24 2.01
CA THR A 100 -21.50 2.38 1.17
C THR A 100 -20.18 2.13 0.43
N GLU A 101 -19.77 3.06 -0.42
CA GLU A 101 -18.44 3.02 -1.05
C GLU A 101 -17.29 3.01 -0.02
N GLY A 102 -17.46 3.71 1.11
CA GLY A 102 -16.46 3.77 2.17
C GLY A 102 -16.25 2.44 2.90
N TRP A 103 -17.29 1.59 2.94
CA TRP A 103 -17.16 0.21 3.43
C TRP A 103 -18.24 -0.71 2.86
N PRO A 104 -18.00 -1.33 1.68
CA PRO A 104 -18.97 -2.18 1.01
C PRO A 104 -18.96 -3.64 1.50
N TYR A 105 -18.17 -3.94 2.53
CA TYR A 105 -17.86 -5.31 2.97
C TYR A 105 -18.76 -5.76 4.12
N GLU A 106 -18.95 -7.08 4.26
CA GLU A 106 -19.87 -7.66 5.24
C GLU A 106 -19.33 -7.53 6.67
N SER A 107 -18.01 -7.70 6.83
CA SER A 107 -17.33 -7.61 8.13
C SER A 107 -17.43 -6.19 8.71
N ASP A 108 -17.20 -6.02 10.01
CA ASP A 108 -17.36 -4.69 10.63
C ASP A 108 -16.17 -3.77 10.39
N VAL A 109 -14.96 -4.18 10.77
CA VAL A 109 -13.75 -3.31 10.73
C VAL A 109 -12.61 -3.88 9.88
N TYR A 110 -12.59 -5.19 9.63
CA TYR A 110 -11.54 -5.87 8.87
C TYR A 110 -12.11 -7.05 8.10
N GLU A 111 -11.69 -7.22 6.85
CA GLU A 111 -12.06 -8.35 6.00
C GLU A 111 -10.85 -8.88 5.21
N PRO A 112 -10.39 -10.12 5.46
CA PRO A 112 -9.45 -10.79 4.58
C PRO A 112 -10.18 -11.38 3.36
N TYR A 113 -9.52 -11.37 2.21
CA TYR A 113 -9.99 -12.06 1.02
C TYR A 113 -8.81 -12.69 0.27
N ASP A 114 -8.80 -14.02 0.17
CA ASP A 114 -7.78 -14.74 -0.58
C ASP A 114 -8.12 -14.66 -2.07
N ARG A 115 -7.33 -13.88 -2.81
CA ARG A 115 -7.51 -13.62 -4.24
C ARG A 115 -6.53 -14.47 -5.03
N GLU A 116 -7.02 -15.20 -6.02
CA GLU A 116 -6.18 -15.89 -7.00
C GLU A 116 -5.23 -14.88 -7.68
N TRP A 117 -3.95 -15.22 -7.76
CA TRP A 117 -2.95 -14.30 -8.31
C TRP A 117 -2.05 -14.94 -9.37
N MET A 118 -1.07 -15.75 -8.98
CA MET A 118 -0.09 -16.32 -9.91
C MET A 118 0.05 -17.82 -9.70
N ARG A 119 0.17 -18.55 -10.83
CA ARG A 119 0.42 -19.99 -10.84
C ARG A 119 -0.56 -20.77 -9.94
N ASP A 120 -1.85 -20.43 -10.04
CA ASP A 120 -2.95 -21.05 -9.30
C ASP A 120 -2.84 -20.94 -7.76
N THR A 121 -2.04 -19.98 -7.26
CA THR A 121 -1.93 -19.66 -5.83
C THR A 121 -2.71 -18.41 -5.45
N HIS A 122 -2.95 -18.21 -4.15
CA HIS A 122 -3.67 -17.06 -3.63
C HIS A 122 -2.75 -16.06 -2.94
N TYR A 123 -3.13 -14.79 -3.04
CA TYR A 123 -2.62 -13.71 -2.21
C TYR A 123 -3.73 -13.26 -1.26
N ARG A 124 -3.40 -13.16 0.04
CA ARG A 124 -4.33 -12.63 1.04
C ARG A 124 -4.44 -11.11 0.94
N MET A 125 -5.53 -10.64 0.37
CA MET A 125 -5.86 -9.23 0.30
C MET A 125 -6.51 -8.78 1.60
N HIS A 126 -5.83 -7.89 2.31
CA HIS A 126 -6.36 -7.25 3.52
C HIS A 126 -7.23 -6.05 3.17
N ARG A 127 -8.30 -5.81 3.96
CA ARG A 127 -9.15 -4.63 3.89
C ARG A 127 -9.42 -4.13 5.30
N PHE A 128 -9.11 -2.86 5.58
CA PHE A 128 -9.37 -2.22 6.87
C PHE A 128 -10.34 -1.06 6.68
N ARG A 129 -11.34 -0.98 7.55
CA ARG A 129 -12.33 0.09 7.53
C ARG A 129 -11.73 1.34 8.16
N THR A 130 -11.98 2.48 7.52
CA THR A 130 -11.46 3.78 7.95
C THR A 130 -12.57 4.81 8.00
N ALA A 131 -12.24 6.08 8.27
CA ALA A 131 -13.18 7.19 8.23
C ALA A 131 -13.56 7.62 6.80
N ALA A 132 -12.88 7.11 5.77
CA ALA A 132 -13.10 7.44 4.37
C ALA A 132 -13.28 6.17 3.54
N VAL A 133 -12.25 5.74 2.80
CA VAL A 133 -12.28 4.53 1.96
C VAL A 133 -11.47 3.38 2.57
N PRO A 134 -11.74 2.12 2.19
CA PRO A 134 -11.01 0.98 2.72
C PRO A 134 -9.51 1.04 2.38
N ILE A 135 -8.64 0.86 3.37
CA ILE A 135 -7.22 0.55 3.12
C ILE A 135 -7.17 -0.90 2.65
N LYS A 136 -6.66 -1.14 1.44
CA LYS A 136 -6.64 -2.49 0.86
C LYS A 136 -5.45 -2.77 -0.05
N GLY A 137 -5.20 -4.05 -0.31
CA GLY A 137 -4.18 -4.53 -1.24
C GLY A 137 -2.78 -4.09 -0.81
N LEU A 138 -1.95 -3.64 -1.77
CA LEU A 138 -0.55 -3.33 -1.49
C LEU A 138 -0.35 -2.27 -0.40
N THR A 139 -1.21 -1.26 -0.33
CA THR A 139 -1.16 -0.26 0.74
C THR A 139 -1.32 -0.90 2.12
N ALA A 140 -2.24 -1.87 2.23
CA ALA A 140 -2.45 -2.61 3.47
C ALA A 140 -1.21 -3.44 3.84
N ASP A 141 -0.58 -4.13 2.89
CA ASP A 141 0.64 -4.92 3.15
C ASP A 141 1.80 -4.07 3.67
N ILE A 142 2.01 -2.90 3.05
CA ILE A 142 3.04 -1.95 3.46
C ILE A 142 2.78 -1.47 4.89
N LEU A 143 1.53 -1.14 5.21
CA LEU A 143 1.15 -0.66 6.55
C LEU A 143 1.23 -1.77 7.60
N ILE A 144 0.83 -3.00 7.29
CA ILE A 144 1.00 -4.17 8.18
C ILE A 144 2.48 -4.33 8.52
N HIS A 145 3.35 -4.42 7.51
CA HIS A 145 4.78 -4.61 7.72
C HIS A 145 5.40 -3.45 8.51
N THR A 146 5.01 -2.22 8.20
CA THR A 146 5.45 -1.02 8.92
C THR A 146 5.04 -1.07 10.39
N ALA A 147 3.79 -1.45 10.67
CA ALA A 147 3.29 -1.56 12.03
C ALA A 147 3.96 -2.70 12.81
N GLU A 148 4.21 -3.85 12.18
CA GLU A 148 4.95 -4.96 12.82
C GLU A 148 6.34 -4.53 13.29
N ILE A 149 7.05 -3.76 12.48
CA ILE A 149 8.36 -3.20 12.83
C ILE A 149 8.24 -2.22 14.00
N ILE A 150 7.30 -1.27 13.92
CA ILE A 150 7.17 -0.19 14.89
C ILE A 150 6.72 -0.70 16.27
N TYR A 151 5.72 -1.58 16.30
CA TYR A 151 5.17 -2.12 17.54
C TYR A 151 5.87 -3.40 18.00
N ASN A 152 6.80 -3.93 17.20
CA ASN A 152 7.51 -5.19 17.45
C ASN A 152 6.57 -6.33 17.85
N ARG A 153 5.45 -6.46 17.13
CA ARG A 153 4.42 -7.48 17.38
C ARG A 153 3.75 -7.92 16.09
N GLN A 154 3.21 -9.13 16.10
CA GLN A 154 2.47 -9.69 14.98
C GLN A 154 1.00 -9.17 14.98
N PRO A 155 0.33 -9.15 13.81
CA PRO A 155 -1.09 -8.87 13.73
C PRO A 155 -1.93 -9.93 14.46
N SER A 156 -3.15 -9.55 14.87
CA SER A 156 -4.11 -10.47 15.50
C SER A 156 -4.82 -11.39 14.51
N PHE A 157 -4.33 -11.48 13.28
CA PHE A 157 -4.91 -12.22 12.17
C PHE A 157 -3.79 -12.80 11.29
N ASN A 158 -4.13 -13.80 10.46
CA ASN A 158 -3.18 -14.41 9.54
C ASN A 158 -2.92 -13.50 8.33
N THR A 159 -1.65 -13.21 8.04
CA THR A 159 -1.23 -12.27 6.98
C THR A 159 -1.07 -12.90 5.59
N ARG A 160 -1.12 -14.23 5.48
CA ARG A 160 -0.86 -14.94 4.22
C ARG A 160 -1.89 -16.03 3.96
N ALA A 161 -2.29 -16.19 2.70
CA ALA A 161 -3.04 -17.36 2.27
C ALA A 161 -2.20 -18.63 2.44
N ASP A 162 -2.86 -19.79 2.55
CA ASP A 162 -2.19 -21.06 2.87
C ASP A 162 -1.17 -21.48 1.79
N ASP A 163 -1.45 -21.13 0.54
CA ASP A 163 -0.62 -21.41 -0.64
C ASP A 163 0.15 -20.18 -1.16
N GLN A 164 0.16 -19.08 -0.40
CA GLN A 164 0.74 -17.83 -0.86
C GLN A 164 2.25 -17.96 -1.08
N LEU A 165 2.69 -17.64 -2.29
CA LEU A 165 4.11 -17.63 -2.68
C LEU A 165 4.91 -16.58 -1.90
N ASP A 166 6.17 -16.89 -1.60
CA ASP A 166 7.11 -15.89 -1.07
C ASP A 166 7.51 -14.87 -2.14
N PHE A 167 8.18 -13.80 -1.71
CA PHE A 167 8.58 -12.71 -2.58
C PHE A 167 9.52 -13.16 -3.72
N ASP A 168 10.49 -14.02 -3.42
CA ASP A 168 11.52 -14.42 -4.39
C ASP A 168 10.93 -15.31 -5.49
N ILE A 169 10.06 -16.25 -5.13
CA ILE A 169 9.33 -17.09 -6.07
C ILE A 169 8.37 -16.24 -6.91
N SER A 170 7.65 -15.31 -6.26
CA SER A 170 6.73 -14.41 -6.97
C SER A 170 7.48 -13.55 -7.99
N LEU A 171 8.62 -12.98 -7.60
CA LEU A 171 9.46 -12.16 -8.47
C LEU A 171 9.99 -12.97 -9.65
N LYS A 172 10.44 -14.21 -9.41
CA LYS A 172 10.87 -15.12 -10.47
C LYS A 172 9.75 -15.34 -11.50
N TYR A 173 8.54 -15.64 -11.06
CA TYR A 173 7.42 -15.86 -11.98
C TYR A 173 7.01 -14.61 -12.74
N VAL A 174 7.08 -13.44 -12.11
CA VAL A 174 6.84 -12.17 -12.83
C VAL A 174 7.88 -11.95 -13.93
N ILE A 175 9.15 -12.25 -13.67
CA ILE A 175 10.21 -12.14 -14.68
C ILE A 175 9.93 -13.10 -15.85
N GLU A 176 9.64 -14.36 -15.57
CA GLU A 176 9.30 -15.36 -16.60
C GLU A 176 8.09 -14.93 -17.45
N ASP A 177 7.04 -14.40 -16.82
CA ASP A 177 5.85 -13.91 -17.52
C ASP A 177 6.17 -12.71 -18.43
N ILE A 178 6.99 -11.76 -17.95
CA ILE A 178 7.42 -10.60 -18.74
C ILE A 178 8.24 -11.05 -19.95
N GLU A 179 9.17 -11.98 -19.77
CA GLU A 179 9.99 -12.54 -20.85
C GLU A 179 9.12 -13.22 -21.91
N ALA A 180 8.12 -14.00 -21.48
CA ALA A 180 7.17 -14.65 -22.38
C ALA A 180 6.32 -13.63 -23.16
N ASP A 181 5.82 -12.58 -22.49
CA ASP A 181 5.04 -11.51 -23.12
C ASP A 181 5.86 -10.75 -24.18
N VAL A 182 7.14 -10.48 -23.90
CA VAL A 182 8.07 -9.86 -24.86
C VAL A 182 8.31 -10.76 -26.06
N ALA A 183 8.58 -12.06 -25.83
CA ALA A 183 8.82 -13.02 -26.90
C ALA A 183 7.60 -13.15 -27.83
N LYS A 184 6.39 -13.18 -27.25
CA LYS A 184 5.13 -13.23 -28.01
C LYS A 184 4.93 -11.99 -28.87
N LYS A 185 5.12 -10.78 -28.30
CA LYS A 185 5.03 -9.52 -29.06
C LYS A 185 6.03 -9.46 -30.21
N ALA A 186 7.27 -9.91 -29.99
CA ALA A 186 8.29 -9.96 -31.03
C ALA A 186 7.94 -10.93 -32.17
N ALA A 187 7.35 -12.09 -31.84
CA ALA A 187 6.87 -13.05 -32.83
C ALA A 187 5.69 -12.49 -33.66
N GLU A 188 4.75 -11.80 -33.02
CA GLU A 188 3.63 -11.13 -33.71
C GLU A 188 4.10 -10.02 -34.64
N GLN A 189 5.07 -9.19 -34.22
CA GLN A 189 5.66 -8.16 -35.07
C GLN A 189 6.40 -8.74 -36.28
N LYS A 190 7.16 -9.83 -36.11
CA LYS A 190 7.79 -10.54 -37.22
C LYS A 190 6.78 -11.11 -38.22
N ARG A 191 5.60 -11.53 -37.74
CA ARG A 191 4.51 -12.04 -38.59
C ARG A 191 3.80 -10.93 -39.38
N LEU A 192 3.82 -9.69 -38.88
CA LEU A 192 3.14 -8.53 -39.47
C LEU A 192 4.06 -7.66 -40.34
N ALA A 193 5.36 -7.89 -40.35
CA ALA A 193 6.29 -7.16 -41.20
C ALA A 193 6.12 -7.58 -42.68
N PRO A 194 5.98 -6.63 -43.63
CA PRO A 194 5.92 -6.96 -45.06
C PRO A 194 7.26 -7.54 -45.54
N ALA A 195 7.18 -8.49 -46.48
CA ALA A 195 8.32 -9.18 -47.08
C ALA A 195 9.23 -8.26 -47.91
#